data_AF-A0A812W9E2-F1
#
_entry.id   AF-A0A812W9E2-F1
#
_cell.length_a   1.000
_cell.length_b   1.000
_cell.length_c   1.000
_cell.angle_alpha   90.00
_cell.angle_beta   90.00
_cell.angle_gamma   90.00
#
_symmetry.space_group_name_H-M   'P 1'
#
loop_
_entity.id
_entity.type
_entity.pdbx_description
1 polymer ?
#
loop_
_entity_poly.entity_id
_entity_poly.type
_entity_poly.pdbx_seq_one_letter_code
_entity_poly.pdbx_strand_id
1 'polypeptide(L)'
;VTGQLGTVMSESSSISLTYARLFMRELDSSNKFLDTASIHLHVPEGATPKDGPSAGVTMTSALVSTAFDVPLLDDIAMTGELTLMGKVLKVGGIKEKVIAARREGVKTLLLPRQNEADFMELKEYLRAGMTAHFVDHYDDVYKLAFDQTKVPPLSAPSRGLPVITVVTPEEVVAEKAEAPSPEADSSANEGQPDPLSQQPLPTGINPRPSQTL
;
A
#
# COMPACT_ATOMS: atom_id res chain seq x y z
N VAL A 1 -6.42 3.69 -21.83
CA VAL A 1 -6.17 3.12 -20.48
C VAL A 1 -5.62 1.71 -20.64
N THR A 2 -4.53 1.34 -19.98
CA THR A 2 -3.91 -0.02 -20.00
C THR A 2 -3.53 -0.48 -18.60
N GLY A 3 -3.27 -1.79 -18.41
CA GLY A 3 -2.87 -2.34 -17.11
C GLY A 3 -3.72 -3.49 -16.59
N GLN A 4 -4.51 -4.12 -17.46
CA GLN A 4 -5.46 -5.19 -17.12
C GLN A 4 -6.51 -4.73 -16.09
N LEU A 5 -7.12 -3.58 -16.38
CA LEU A 5 -8.16 -3.00 -15.53
C LEU A 5 -9.50 -3.69 -15.79
N GLY A 6 -10.21 -4.02 -14.71
CA GLY A 6 -11.60 -4.46 -14.77
C GLY A 6 -12.56 -3.32 -15.13
N THR A 7 -13.85 -3.65 -15.19
CA THR A 7 -14.89 -2.69 -15.59
C THR A 7 -15.06 -1.57 -14.56
N VAL A 8 -15.00 -1.89 -13.26
CA VAL A 8 -15.17 -0.91 -12.18
C VAL A 8 -13.99 0.07 -12.16
N MET A 9 -12.77 -0.43 -12.31
CA MET A 9 -11.58 0.43 -12.36
C MET A 9 -11.54 1.29 -13.64
N SER A 10 -12.06 0.79 -14.77
CA SER A 10 -12.20 1.57 -16.00
C SER A 10 -13.22 2.70 -15.87
N GLU A 11 -14.34 2.44 -15.18
CA GLU A 11 -15.31 3.47 -14.80
C GLU A 11 -14.70 4.51 -13.85
N SER A 12 -14.00 4.05 -12.81
CA SER A 12 -13.26 4.90 -11.86
C SER A 12 -12.26 5.82 -12.58
N SER A 13 -11.57 5.31 -13.61
CA SER A 13 -10.67 6.11 -14.45
C SER A 13 -11.41 7.24 -15.19
N SER A 14 -12.62 6.95 -15.68
CA SER A 14 -13.47 7.91 -16.40
C SER A 14 -14.03 8.98 -15.48
N ILE A 15 -14.47 8.60 -14.28
CA ILE A 15 -14.89 9.53 -13.22
C ILE A 15 -13.72 10.44 -12.83
N SER A 16 -12.52 9.86 -12.66
CA SER A 16 -11.32 10.60 -12.26
C SER A 16 -10.95 11.68 -13.27
N LEU A 17 -11.00 11.38 -14.57
CA LEU A 17 -10.76 12.36 -15.64
C LEU A 17 -11.84 13.44 -15.70
N THR A 18 -13.12 13.04 -15.56
CA THR A 18 -14.23 13.98 -15.58
C THR A 18 -14.12 14.98 -14.42
N TYR A 19 -13.85 14.48 -13.21
CA TYR A 19 -13.66 15.33 -12.05
C TYR A 19 -12.38 16.17 -12.16
N ALA A 20 -11.26 15.61 -12.63
CA ALA A 20 -10.02 16.37 -12.83
C ALA A 20 -10.21 17.58 -13.76
N ARG A 21 -10.97 17.43 -14.86
CA ARG A 21 -11.33 18.56 -15.74
C ARG A 21 -12.13 19.64 -15.02
N LEU A 22 -13.13 19.24 -14.24
CA LEU A 22 -13.95 20.18 -13.46
C LEU A 22 -13.08 20.93 -12.45
N PHE A 23 -12.27 20.19 -11.69
CA PHE A 23 -11.37 20.72 -10.68
C PHE A 23 -10.34 21.68 -11.28
N MET A 24 -9.72 21.31 -12.40
CA MET A 24 -8.78 22.17 -13.13
C MET A 24 -9.45 23.48 -13.59
N ARG A 25 -10.67 23.41 -14.13
CA ARG A 25 -11.39 24.61 -14.57
C ARG A 25 -11.77 25.54 -13.43
N GLU A 26 -12.03 25.00 -12.24
CA GLU A 26 -12.30 25.77 -11.02
C GLU A 26 -11.04 26.51 -10.50
N LEU A 27 -9.87 25.89 -10.62
CA LEU A 27 -8.59 26.44 -10.16
C LEU A 27 -7.94 27.39 -11.17
N ASP A 28 -7.89 26.96 -12.43
CA ASP A 28 -7.28 27.69 -13.53
C ASP A 28 -8.08 27.43 -14.82
N SER A 29 -9.09 28.27 -15.03
CA SER A 29 -9.94 28.20 -16.22
C SER A 29 -9.22 28.40 -17.56
N SER A 30 -7.98 28.92 -17.54
CA SER A 30 -7.16 29.09 -18.74
C SER A 30 -6.44 27.80 -19.15
N ASN A 31 -6.21 26.89 -18.19
CA ASN A 31 -5.58 25.60 -18.46
C ASN A 31 -6.58 24.62 -19.09
N LYS A 32 -6.39 24.35 -20.39
CA LYS A 32 -7.21 23.41 -21.18
C LYS A 32 -6.51 22.10 -21.52
N PHE A 33 -5.45 21.76 -20.77
CA PHE A 33 -4.64 20.58 -21.06
C PHE A 33 -5.50 19.30 -21.05
N LEU A 34 -6.27 19.07 -19.99
CA LEU A 34 -7.09 17.86 -19.86
C LEU A 34 -8.25 17.77 -20.86
N ASP A 35 -8.64 18.89 -21.47
CA ASP A 35 -9.72 18.93 -22.47
C ASP A 35 -9.21 18.61 -23.89
N THR A 36 -7.97 18.98 -24.20
CA THR A 36 -7.42 18.91 -25.55
C THR A 36 -6.41 17.79 -25.75
N ALA A 37 -5.73 17.35 -24.69
CA ALA A 37 -4.72 16.32 -24.76
C ALA A 37 -5.34 14.92 -24.95
N SER A 38 -4.64 14.08 -25.71
CA SER A 38 -4.88 12.64 -25.70
C SER A 38 -4.16 12.03 -24.50
N ILE A 39 -4.93 11.51 -23.54
CA ILE A 39 -4.40 11.03 -22.27
C ILE A 39 -4.42 9.50 -22.24
N HIS A 40 -3.28 8.91 -21.89
CA HIS A 40 -3.16 7.48 -21.68
C HIS A 40 -2.80 7.15 -20.23
N LEU A 41 -3.77 6.63 -19.49
CA LEU A 41 -3.55 6.15 -18.12
C LEU A 41 -3.07 4.69 -18.17
N HIS A 42 -1.90 4.43 -17.58
CA HIS A 42 -1.36 3.08 -17.43
C HIS A 42 -1.20 2.73 -15.95
N VAL A 43 -1.75 1.58 -15.55
CA VAL A 43 -1.46 0.97 -14.24
C VAL A 43 -0.54 -0.24 -14.48
N PRO A 44 0.67 -0.28 -13.91
CA PRO A 44 1.67 -1.33 -14.19
C PRO A 44 1.23 -2.71 -13.69
N GLU A 45 2.06 -3.75 -13.89
CA GLU A 45 1.74 -5.17 -13.59
C GLU A 45 0.58 -5.75 -14.42
N GLY A 46 0.67 -5.68 -15.76
CA GLY A 46 -0.43 -6.06 -16.66
C GLY A 46 -0.87 -7.54 -16.65
N ALA A 47 -0.25 -8.40 -15.84
CA ALA A 47 -0.64 -9.79 -15.66
C ALA A 47 -1.58 -10.02 -14.45
N THR A 48 -1.62 -9.06 -13.52
CA THR A 48 -2.48 -9.11 -12.33
C THR A 48 -3.72 -8.25 -12.55
N PRO A 49 -4.94 -8.83 -12.55
CA PRO A 49 -6.16 -8.06 -12.73
C PRO A 49 -6.32 -7.02 -11.63
N LYS A 50 -6.64 -5.78 -12.02
CA LYS A 50 -6.89 -4.68 -11.10
C LYS A 50 -8.30 -4.20 -11.26
N ASP A 51 -9.12 -4.47 -10.26
CA ASP A 51 -10.51 -4.05 -10.27
C ASP A 51 -10.92 -3.45 -8.93
N GLY A 52 -11.89 -2.54 -8.99
CA GLY A 52 -12.39 -1.78 -7.86
C GLY A 52 -12.13 -0.27 -7.94
N PRO A 53 -12.90 0.55 -7.21
CA PRO A 53 -12.92 2.00 -7.39
C PRO A 53 -11.85 2.75 -6.58
N SER A 54 -11.04 2.03 -5.81
CA SER A 54 -10.24 2.60 -4.69
C SER A 54 -9.05 3.47 -5.08
N ALA A 55 -8.79 3.65 -6.38
CA ALA A 55 -7.71 4.47 -6.91
C ALA A 55 -8.19 5.80 -7.52
N GLY A 56 -9.47 6.16 -7.36
CA GLY A 56 -10.03 7.38 -7.94
C GLY A 56 -9.25 8.64 -7.56
N VAL A 57 -8.96 8.81 -6.26
CA VAL A 57 -8.15 9.94 -5.78
C VAL A 57 -6.73 9.95 -6.37
N THR A 58 -6.12 8.77 -6.52
CA THR A 58 -4.77 8.61 -7.07
C THR A 58 -4.73 8.99 -8.55
N MET A 59 -5.71 8.51 -9.33
CA MET A 59 -5.81 8.80 -10.75
C MET A 59 -6.08 10.28 -11.00
N THR A 60 -6.99 10.90 -10.25
CA THR A 60 -7.22 12.35 -10.34
C THR A 60 -5.95 13.14 -9.97
N SER A 61 -5.22 12.75 -8.92
CA SER A 61 -3.97 13.41 -8.53
C SER A 61 -2.91 13.33 -9.62
N ALA A 62 -2.75 12.18 -10.27
CA ALA A 62 -1.84 12.01 -11.40
C ALA A 62 -2.24 12.88 -12.60
N LEU A 63 -3.54 12.99 -12.89
CA LEU A 63 -4.05 13.81 -13.99
C LEU A 63 -3.86 15.31 -13.71
N VAL A 64 -4.16 15.76 -12.50
CA VAL A 64 -3.95 17.15 -12.07
C VAL A 64 -2.46 17.50 -12.07
N SER A 65 -1.61 16.59 -11.59
CA SER A 65 -0.15 16.74 -11.66
C SER A 65 0.35 16.89 -13.10
N THR A 66 -0.15 16.04 -14.01
CA THR A 66 0.19 16.12 -15.44
C THR A 66 -0.28 17.43 -16.05
N ALA A 67 -1.47 17.93 -15.67
CA ALA A 67 -2.03 19.17 -16.21
C ALA A 67 -1.30 20.44 -15.73
N PHE A 68 -0.74 20.42 -14.52
CA PHE A 68 0.06 21.52 -14.00
C PHE A 68 1.55 21.41 -14.33
N ASP A 69 2.02 20.25 -14.80
CA ASP A 69 3.45 19.93 -14.90
C ASP A 69 4.17 20.11 -13.55
N VAL A 70 3.49 19.71 -12.47
CA VAL A 70 4.01 19.77 -11.09
C VAL A 70 3.89 18.37 -10.47
N PRO A 71 5.00 17.79 -9.97
CA PRO A 71 4.95 16.48 -9.34
C PRO A 71 4.18 16.53 -8.01
N LEU A 72 3.61 15.40 -7.63
CA LEU A 72 3.12 15.18 -6.27
C LEU A 72 4.30 15.21 -5.28
N LEU A 73 4.02 15.49 -4.02
CA LEU A 73 4.99 15.33 -2.94
C LEU A 73 5.41 13.87 -2.81
N ASP A 74 6.70 13.66 -2.52
CA ASP A 74 7.26 12.35 -2.26
C ASP A 74 6.72 11.75 -0.95
N ASP A 75 6.91 10.44 -0.76
CA ASP A 75 6.58 9.74 0.49
C ASP A 75 5.08 9.76 0.86
N ILE A 76 4.20 9.75 -0.15
CA ILE A 76 2.74 9.70 0.02
C ILE A 76 2.16 8.46 -0.66
N ALA A 77 1.35 7.72 0.09
CA ALA A 77 0.41 6.73 -0.45
C ALA A 77 -1.02 7.19 -0.22
N MET A 78 -1.88 7.01 -1.22
CA MET A 78 -3.28 7.44 -1.13
C MET A 78 -4.24 6.39 -1.67
N THR A 79 -5.42 6.29 -1.06
CA THR A 79 -6.52 5.45 -1.54
C THR A 79 -7.85 6.12 -1.26
N GLY A 80 -8.83 5.88 -2.11
CA GLY A 80 -10.15 6.49 -1.98
C GLY A 80 -10.92 6.35 -3.28
N GLU A 81 -12.17 5.92 -3.17
CA GLU A 81 -13.10 6.06 -4.27
C GLU A 81 -13.50 7.53 -4.40
N LEU A 82 -13.59 8.02 -5.63
CA LEU A 82 -13.87 9.41 -5.92
C LEU A 82 -15.22 9.52 -6.64
N THR A 83 -16.04 10.46 -6.19
CA THR A 83 -17.29 10.81 -6.87
C THR A 83 -17.08 11.95 -7.87
N LEU A 84 -18.04 12.14 -8.79
CA LEU A 84 -18.06 13.29 -9.71
C LEU A 84 -18.16 14.66 -8.99
N MET A 85 -18.53 14.67 -7.71
CA MET A 85 -18.60 15.88 -6.89
C MET A 85 -17.33 16.11 -6.06
N GLY A 86 -16.32 15.23 -6.14
CA GLY A 86 -15.07 15.36 -5.40
C GLY A 86 -15.07 14.73 -4.01
N LYS A 87 -16.20 14.15 -3.57
CA LYS A 87 -16.27 13.38 -2.32
C LYS A 87 -15.35 12.17 -2.39
N VAL A 88 -14.59 11.94 -1.30
CA VAL A 88 -13.78 10.74 -1.11
C VAL A 88 -14.57 9.72 -0.29
N LEU A 89 -14.80 8.55 -0.87
CA LEU A 89 -15.58 7.46 -0.27
C LEU A 89 -14.67 6.37 0.30
N LYS A 90 -15.22 5.63 1.28
CA LYS A 90 -14.54 4.52 1.92
C LYS A 90 -14.12 3.45 0.93
N VAL A 91 -13.04 2.77 1.25
CA VAL A 91 -12.53 1.63 0.48
C VAL A 91 -12.28 0.44 1.40
N GLY A 92 -12.29 -0.76 0.82
CA GLY A 92 -11.87 -1.97 1.52
C GLY A 92 -10.36 -2.14 1.57
N GLY A 93 -9.92 -3.12 2.37
CA GLY A 93 -8.54 -3.59 2.42
C GLY A 93 -7.54 -2.61 3.03
N ILE A 94 -7.97 -1.84 4.04
CA ILE A 94 -7.10 -0.84 4.69
C ILE A 94 -5.87 -1.50 5.32
N LYS A 95 -6.05 -2.66 5.97
CA LYS A 95 -4.95 -3.42 6.55
C LYS A 95 -3.89 -3.78 5.51
N GLU A 96 -4.29 -4.36 4.39
CA GLU A 96 -3.38 -4.79 3.33
C GLU A 96 -2.68 -3.60 2.67
N LYS A 97 -3.39 -2.49 2.49
CA LYS A 97 -2.84 -1.24 1.94
C LYS A 97 -1.82 -0.58 2.86
N VAL A 98 -2.07 -0.57 4.17
CA VAL A 98 -1.11 -0.05 5.17
C VAL A 98 0.13 -0.94 5.24
N ILE A 99 -0.03 -2.27 5.20
CA ILE A 99 1.10 -3.22 5.11
C ILE A 99 1.94 -2.95 3.87
N ALA A 100 1.30 -2.77 2.71
CA ALA A 100 2.00 -2.48 1.46
C ALA A 100 2.77 -1.15 1.55
N ALA A 101 2.12 -0.07 2.00
CA ALA A 101 2.75 1.23 2.17
C ALA A 101 3.97 1.16 3.11
N ARG A 102 3.84 0.48 4.26
CA ARG A 102 4.95 0.27 5.19
C ARG A 102 6.11 -0.50 4.54
N ARG A 103 5.81 -1.55 3.75
CA ARG A 103 6.83 -2.36 3.05
C ARG A 103 7.61 -1.53 2.03
N GLU A 104 6.95 -0.60 1.35
CA GLU A 104 7.58 0.34 0.42
C GLU A 104 8.22 1.55 1.14
N GLY A 105 8.21 1.58 2.48
CA GLY A 105 8.83 2.64 3.27
C GLY A 105 8.04 3.95 3.33
N VAL A 106 6.79 3.95 2.89
CA VAL A 106 5.94 5.14 2.85
C VAL A 106 5.48 5.54 4.24
N LYS A 107 5.72 6.79 4.65
CA LYS A 107 5.33 7.30 5.97
C LYS A 107 4.01 8.07 5.97
N THR A 108 3.64 8.71 4.87
CA THR A 108 2.42 9.53 4.81
C THR A 108 1.30 8.82 4.05
N LEU A 109 0.15 8.68 4.70
CA LEU A 109 -1.04 8.05 4.13
C LEU A 109 -2.18 9.06 3.99
N LEU A 110 -2.81 9.11 2.81
CA LEU A 110 -4.08 9.80 2.61
C LEU A 110 -5.18 8.74 2.49
N LEU A 111 -6.01 8.64 3.53
CA LEU A 111 -7.08 7.63 3.64
C LEU A 111 -8.45 8.30 3.68
N PRO A 112 -9.53 7.65 3.23
CA PRO A 112 -10.86 8.23 3.32
C PRO A 112 -11.25 8.47 4.78
N ARG A 113 -11.98 9.56 5.04
CA ARG A 113 -12.46 9.95 6.37
C ARG A 113 -13.19 8.83 7.10
N GLN A 114 -13.94 8.03 6.35
CA GLN A 114 -14.73 6.90 6.84
C GLN A 114 -13.90 5.66 7.19
N ASN A 115 -12.64 5.59 6.76
CA ASN A 115 -11.73 4.48 7.08
C ASN A 115 -10.87 4.76 8.35
N GLU A 116 -11.17 5.82 9.11
CA GLU A 116 -10.48 6.12 10.37
C GLU A 116 -10.56 4.97 11.36
N ALA A 117 -11.77 4.43 11.59
CA ALA A 117 -11.98 3.31 12.49
C ALA A 117 -11.17 2.07 12.05
N ASP A 118 -11.22 1.73 10.76
CA ASP A 118 -10.49 0.58 10.21
C ASP A 118 -8.97 0.71 10.41
N PHE A 119 -8.42 1.94 10.30
CA PHE A 119 -7.00 2.20 10.55
C PHE A 119 -6.66 2.11 12.03
N MET A 120 -7.52 2.61 12.91
CA MET A 120 -7.30 2.59 14.36
C MET A 120 -7.39 1.18 14.96
N GLU A 121 -8.12 0.26 14.32
CA GLU A 121 -8.17 -1.16 14.69
C GLU A 121 -6.90 -1.94 14.30
N LEU A 122 -6.01 -1.36 13.51
CA LEU A 122 -4.75 -2.01 13.14
C LEU A 122 -3.81 -2.13 14.34
N LYS A 123 -3.11 -3.27 14.40
CA LYS A 123 -2.05 -3.51 15.38
C LYS A 123 -1.00 -2.41 15.31
N GLU A 124 -0.47 -2.00 16.46
CA GLU A 124 0.44 -0.84 16.59
C GLU A 124 1.65 -0.94 15.66
N TYR A 125 2.33 -2.10 15.63
CA TYR A 125 3.47 -2.33 14.74
C TYR A 125 3.17 -2.16 13.24
N LEU A 126 1.89 -2.22 12.81
CA LEU A 126 1.53 -1.99 11.41
C LEU A 126 1.51 -0.50 11.09
N ARG A 127 0.97 0.29 12.01
CA ARG A 127 0.78 1.73 11.83
C ARG A 127 1.97 2.56 12.33
N ALA A 128 2.84 2.02 13.19
CA ALA A 128 3.96 2.72 13.83
C ALA A 128 4.85 3.50 12.84
N GLY A 129 5.22 4.73 13.20
CA GLY A 129 6.04 5.62 12.37
C GLY A 129 5.34 6.20 11.13
N MET A 130 4.03 5.98 10.98
CA MET A 130 3.23 6.53 9.88
C MET A 130 2.38 7.71 10.34
N THR A 131 2.16 8.65 9.43
CA THR A 131 1.20 9.75 9.56
C THR A 131 0.03 9.48 8.62
N ALA A 132 -1.17 9.30 9.17
CA ALA A 132 -2.38 9.09 8.41
C ALA A 132 -3.26 10.35 8.43
N HIS A 133 -3.54 10.90 7.26
CA HIS A 133 -4.50 11.98 7.03
C HIS A 133 -5.81 11.40 6.50
N PHE A 134 -6.90 11.65 7.22
CA PHE A 134 -8.24 11.18 6.91
C PHE A 134 -9.00 12.26 6.16
N VAL A 135 -9.04 12.13 4.83
CA VAL A 135 -9.57 13.11 3.88
C VAL A 135 -11.03 12.82 3.53
N ASP A 136 -11.82 13.88 3.37
CA ASP A 136 -13.25 13.75 3.09
C ASP A 136 -13.62 14.21 1.67
N HIS A 137 -12.81 15.12 1.12
CA HIS A 137 -12.97 15.67 -0.22
C HIS A 137 -11.62 15.75 -0.94
N TYR A 138 -11.63 15.74 -2.27
CA TYR A 138 -10.40 15.83 -3.07
C TYR A 138 -9.63 17.15 -2.84
N ASP A 139 -10.32 18.21 -2.45
CA ASP A 139 -9.73 19.48 -1.99
C ASP A 139 -8.69 19.26 -0.88
N ASP A 140 -8.93 18.30 0.02
CA ASP A 140 -8.00 17.93 1.10
C ASP A 140 -6.79 17.19 0.54
N VAL A 141 -7.02 16.25 -0.39
CA VAL A 141 -5.96 15.50 -1.08
C VAL A 141 -5.04 16.46 -1.82
N TYR A 142 -5.61 17.41 -2.57
CA TYR A 142 -4.85 18.41 -3.31
C TYR A 142 -3.94 19.25 -2.40
N LYS A 143 -4.45 19.67 -1.24
CA LYS A 143 -3.66 20.43 -0.25
C LYS A 143 -2.50 19.64 0.33
N LEU A 144 -2.69 18.34 0.55
CA LEU A 144 -1.73 17.47 1.20
C LEU A 144 -0.75 16.82 0.22
N ALA A 145 -1.12 16.68 -1.06
CA ALA A 145 -0.34 15.96 -2.06
C ALA A 145 0.49 16.87 -2.98
N PHE A 146 0.28 18.19 -2.96
CA PHE A 146 1.01 19.14 -3.80
C PHE A 146 1.74 20.21 -2.98
N ASP A 147 2.89 20.64 -3.49
CA ASP A 147 3.57 21.85 -3.01
C ASP A 147 2.73 23.09 -3.36
N GLN A 148 2.09 23.67 -2.33
CA GLN A 148 1.17 24.80 -2.47
C GLN A 148 1.84 26.09 -2.97
N THR A 149 3.18 26.12 -3.08
CA THR A 149 3.91 27.25 -3.69
C THR A 149 4.01 27.13 -5.22
N LYS A 150 3.77 25.94 -5.77
CA LYS A 150 3.93 25.62 -7.21
C LYS A 150 2.61 25.45 -7.94
N VAL A 151 1.50 25.38 -7.22
CA VAL A 151 0.16 25.16 -7.80
C VAL A 151 -0.80 26.28 -7.37
N PRO A 152 -1.84 26.58 -8.16
CA PRO A 152 -2.84 27.56 -7.76
C PRO A 152 -3.52 27.19 -6.43
N PRO A 153 -3.74 28.15 -5.52
CA PRO A 153 -4.45 27.88 -4.28
C PRO A 153 -5.92 27.56 -4.58
N LEU A 154 -6.57 26.80 -3.69
CA LEU A 154 -8.02 26.64 -3.78
C LEU A 154 -8.72 28.01 -3.66
N SER A 155 -9.72 28.24 -4.52
CA SER A 155 -10.53 29.46 -4.53
C SER A 155 -11.42 29.65 -3.30
N ALA A 156 -11.56 28.60 -2.48
CA ALA A 156 -12.35 28.58 -1.25
C ALA A 156 -11.77 27.55 -0.25
N PRO A 157 -12.21 27.56 1.04
CA PRO A 157 -11.94 26.48 1.96
C PRO A 157 -12.37 25.11 1.40
N SER A 158 -11.80 24.03 1.95
CA SER A 158 -12.16 22.67 1.50
C SER A 158 -13.66 22.44 1.64
N ARG A 159 -14.27 21.81 0.62
CA ARG A 159 -15.68 21.39 0.65
C ARG A 159 -15.93 20.19 1.57
N GLY A 160 -14.87 19.51 2.01
CA GLY A 160 -14.93 18.35 2.89
C GLY A 160 -15.06 18.68 4.37
N LEU A 161 -15.31 17.65 5.17
CA LEU A 161 -15.10 17.71 6.62
C LEU A 161 -13.62 18.00 6.95
N PRO A 162 -13.32 18.62 8.11
CA PRO A 162 -11.95 18.83 8.54
C PRO A 162 -11.14 17.52 8.54
N VAL A 163 -9.92 17.59 7.98
CA VAL A 163 -8.98 16.47 7.95
C VAL A 163 -8.61 16.08 9.37
N ILE A 164 -8.72 14.79 9.68
CA ILE A 164 -8.14 14.24 10.91
C ILE A 164 -6.74 13.74 10.59
N THR A 165 -5.77 14.09 11.42
CA THR A 165 -4.39 13.60 11.30
C THR A 165 -4.04 12.76 12.50
N VAL A 166 -3.63 11.52 12.26
CA VAL A 166 -3.11 10.61 13.28
C VAL A 166 -1.63 10.39 12.99
N VAL A 167 -0.80 10.86 13.92
CA VAL A 167 0.65 10.60 13.90
C VAL A 167 0.90 9.45 14.86
N THR A 168 1.59 8.42 14.38
CA THR A 168 2.00 7.29 15.22
C THR A 168 3.51 7.36 15.49
N PRO A 169 3.95 7.17 16.74
CA PRO A 169 5.37 7.15 17.05
C PRO A 169 6.04 5.96 16.35
N GLU A 170 7.32 6.10 15.98
CA GLU A 170 8.13 4.94 15.58
C GLU A 170 8.29 4.00 16.79
N GLU A 171 8.09 2.69 16.59
CA GLU A 171 8.41 1.70 17.62
C GLU A 171 9.92 1.71 17.86
N VAL A 172 10.33 2.04 19.08
CA VAL A 172 11.70 1.80 19.54
C VAL A 172 11.82 0.29 19.70
N VAL A 173 12.50 -0.38 18.78
CA VAL A 173 12.75 -1.82 18.88
C VAL A 173 13.60 -2.07 20.12
N ALA A 174 12.94 -2.45 21.23
CA ALA A 174 13.63 -3.08 22.34
C ALA A 174 14.05 -4.46 21.88
N GLU A 175 15.34 -4.61 21.60
CA GLU A 175 16.01 -5.87 21.35
C GLU A 175 15.70 -6.86 22.48
N LYS A 176 14.81 -7.81 22.24
CA LYS A 176 14.71 -9.04 23.03
C LYS A 176 14.93 -10.23 22.11
N ALA A 177 16.21 -10.48 21.83
CA ALA A 177 16.66 -11.82 21.49
C ALA A 177 16.66 -12.65 22.78
N GLU A 178 15.55 -13.32 23.07
CA GLU A 178 15.52 -14.35 24.12
C GLU A 178 15.85 -15.69 23.44
N ALA A 179 17.13 -16.05 23.47
CA ALA A 179 17.60 -17.38 23.09
C ALA A 179 17.06 -18.42 24.09
N PRO A 180 16.69 -19.64 23.66
CA PRO A 180 16.28 -20.67 24.60
C PRO A 180 17.47 -21.07 25.47
N SER A 181 17.26 -21.05 26.78
CA SER A 181 18.15 -21.58 27.80
C SER A 181 18.51 -23.05 27.52
N PRO A 182 19.79 -23.47 27.63
CA PRO A 182 20.11 -24.88 27.64
C PRO A 182 19.69 -25.46 28.99
N GLU A 183 18.74 -26.41 28.97
CA GLU A 183 18.43 -27.24 30.12
C GLU A 183 19.69 -28.01 30.53
N ALA A 184 20.01 -27.90 31.81
CA ALA A 184 21.06 -28.65 32.47
C ALA A 184 20.59 -30.10 32.64
N ASP A 185 21.25 -31.04 31.97
CA ASP A 185 21.10 -32.46 32.31
C ASP A 185 22.21 -32.87 33.28
N SER A 186 21.83 -32.94 34.54
CA SER A 186 22.64 -33.46 35.64
C SER A 186 22.19 -34.89 35.95
N SER A 187 22.93 -35.90 35.49
CA SER A 187 23.21 -37.11 36.28
C SER A 187 24.16 -38.05 35.53
N ALA A 188 25.44 -37.98 35.91
CA ALA A 188 26.36 -39.08 35.73
C ALA A 188 26.03 -40.15 36.78
N ASN A 189 25.76 -41.38 36.35
CA ASN A 189 25.86 -42.55 37.21
C ASN A 189 26.69 -43.62 36.50
N GLU A 190 27.70 -44.09 37.20
CA GLU A 190 28.69 -45.08 36.78
C GLU A 190 28.09 -46.50 36.73
N GLY A 191 28.59 -47.32 35.80
CA GLY A 191 28.24 -48.74 35.71
C GLY A 191 28.82 -49.43 34.47
N GLN A 192 30.12 -49.76 34.51
CA GLN A 192 30.82 -50.68 33.59
C GLN A 192 30.65 -52.15 34.08
N PRO A 193 31.12 -53.20 33.36
CA PRO A 193 30.82 -53.66 31.99
C PRO A 193 30.55 -55.20 31.94
N ASP A 194 30.18 -55.81 30.79
CA ASP A 194 30.61 -57.19 30.43
C ASP A 194 30.26 -57.55 28.96
N PRO A 195 30.85 -58.61 28.34
CA PRO A 195 31.48 -58.51 27.02
C PRO A 195 30.96 -59.57 26.02
N LEU A 196 31.62 -59.66 24.85
CA LEU A 196 31.60 -60.80 23.91
C LEU A 196 30.31 -61.08 23.13
N SER A 197 30.26 -60.61 21.88
CA SER A 197 30.12 -61.53 20.73
C SER A 197 30.62 -60.88 19.45
N GLN A 198 31.86 -61.20 19.07
CA GLN A 198 32.35 -61.09 17.71
C GLN A 198 31.66 -62.16 16.85
N GLN A 199 31.22 -61.83 15.63
CA GLN A 199 31.71 -62.45 14.39
C GLN A 199 30.98 -61.89 13.13
N PRO A 200 31.60 -62.00 11.93
CA PRO A 200 31.40 -61.06 10.82
C PRO A 200 30.43 -61.54 9.71
N LEU A 201 30.14 -60.60 8.79
CA LEU A 201 29.37 -60.75 7.54
C LEU A 201 29.90 -61.83 6.58
N PRO A 202 29.02 -62.36 5.71
CA PRO A 202 29.41 -62.75 4.36
C PRO A 202 28.77 -61.87 3.26
N THR A 203 29.58 -61.73 2.23
CA THR A 203 29.47 -61.00 0.96
C THR A 203 28.58 -61.67 -0.10
N GLY A 204 28.00 -60.88 -1.01
CA GLY A 204 27.46 -61.33 -2.31
C GLY A 204 26.71 -60.21 -3.05
N ILE A 205 27.37 -59.37 -3.86
CA ILE A 205 27.43 -59.40 -5.35
C ILE A 205 26.02 -59.29 -6.00
N ASN A 206 25.54 -58.10 -6.41
CA ASN A 206 25.62 -57.39 -7.72
C ASN A 206 24.66 -57.93 -8.84
N PRO A 207 24.32 -57.20 -9.93
CA PRO A 207 23.50 -55.97 -10.06
C PRO A 207 22.45 -55.95 -11.22
N ARG A 208 21.60 -54.88 -11.26
CA ARG A 208 20.96 -54.19 -12.44
C ARG A 208 19.84 -54.87 -13.28
N PRO A 209 19.11 -54.16 -14.19
CA PRO A 209 19.00 -52.70 -14.47
C PRO A 209 17.56 -52.11 -14.69
N SER A 210 17.49 -50.77 -14.75
CA SER A 210 16.66 -49.88 -15.60
C SER A 210 15.14 -50.11 -15.80
N GLN A 211 14.33 -49.07 -15.60
CA GLN A 211 13.79 -48.25 -16.71
C GLN A 211 13.01 -47.02 -16.23
N THR A 212 13.19 -45.98 -17.03
CA THR A 212 12.56 -44.67 -17.10
C THR A 212 11.07 -44.73 -17.42
N LEU A 213 10.27 -43.81 -16.87
CA LEU A 213 9.33 -42.92 -17.57
C LEU A 213 8.93 -41.79 -16.62
#